data_AF-A0A3A4VTK9-F1
#
_entry.id   AF-A0A3A4VTK9-F1
#
_cell.length_a   1.000
_cell.length_b   1.000
_cell.length_c   1.000
_cell.angle_alpha   90.00
_cell.angle_beta   90.00
_cell.angle_gamma   90.00
#
_symmetry.space_group_name_H-M   'P 1'
#
loop_
_entity.id
_entity.type
_entity.pdbx_description
1 polymer ?
#
loop_
_entity_poly.entity_id
_entity_poly.type
_entity_poly.pdbx_seq_one_letter_code
_entity_poly.pdbx_strand_id
1 'polypeptide(L)'
;MSILQITFAGLGSLLFRFIDKDKHKENAILVANAFFLFLLQPTTSLRSLNIILPCSTIFIILAVGIAVSVKIERKEIFQVCLLSIMGFLPFLLSEFVPNLKTSILDKNINQSILSILLLVYSCLLVVLYFLRKKEQYLSFFLILILIIFIVLKQPQISYLASKGWRDLFQQNVEFASTLDIRWIGYSYIAFRMIHVIREYQKQRFNEISLIRFMNFCLFFPTLTAGPIAKYDDFTDQMEKPVNSAQSSLLEGGERLFSGLFKKFILADSLAVVALSPSHAQQITSSGWMWLALIFYSFQIFFDFSGYTDIAIGLGLFLGIKLPENFNKPYLKNNLTKFWDSWHMTLSQWIRAYFFNPVNRALRKSKFSKSQNFIVFITQVSTMAIIGLWHGITWTFLFWGLWHGIGLFLQNRWSAFIKNKFNKIRENRILDQIVNTLSTFLTFLYVSLGWVWFLSPTVEDAFNIFLKLFGKGFK
;
A
#
# COMPACT_ATOMS: atom_id res chain seq x y z
N MET A 1 -10.72 -4.86 -5.44
CA MET A 1 -12.16 -4.57 -5.37
C MET A 1 -12.83 -5.21 -6.56
N SER A 2 -13.99 -5.83 -6.41
CA SER A 2 -14.79 -6.29 -7.56
C SER A 2 -15.45 -5.13 -8.29
N ILE A 3 -15.91 -5.35 -9.52
CA ILE A 3 -16.69 -4.34 -10.27
C ILE A 3 -17.89 -3.89 -9.43
N LEU A 4 -18.63 -4.82 -8.81
CA LEU A 4 -19.76 -4.51 -7.94
C LEU A 4 -19.38 -3.58 -6.78
N GLN A 5 -18.25 -3.87 -6.10
CA GLN A 5 -17.75 -3.03 -5.01
C GLN A 5 -17.37 -1.63 -5.50
N ILE A 6 -16.77 -1.53 -6.70
CA ILE A 6 -16.39 -0.25 -7.31
C ILE A 6 -17.63 0.54 -7.72
N THR A 7 -18.64 -0.10 -8.30
CA THR A 7 -19.91 0.55 -8.65
C THR A 7 -20.61 1.06 -7.39
N PHE A 8 -20.68 0.24 -6.34
CA PHE A 8 -21.26 0.65 -5.06
C PHE A 8 -20.49 1.83 -4.44
N ALA A 9 -19.16 1.79 -4.46
CA ALA A 9 -18.30 2.90 -4.07
C ALA A 9 -18.53 4.16 -4.89
N GLY A 10 -18.65 4.04 -6.21
CA GLY A 10 -18.89 5.17 -7.12
C GLY A 10 -20.22 5.84 -6.84
N LEU A 11 -21.31 5.07 -6.76
CA LEU A 11 -22.65 5.57 -6.44
C LEU A 11 -22.69 6.22 -5.05
N GLY A 12 -22.10 5.56 -4.04
CA GLY A 12 -22.00 6.11 -2.69
C GLY A 12 -21.23 7.44 -2.63
N SER A 13 -20.11 7.54 -3.34
CA SER A 13 -19.33 8.77 -3.44
C SER A 13 -20.09 9.90 -4.15
N LEU A 14 -20.96 9.59 -5.11
CA LEU A 14 -21.79 10.60 -5.79
C LEU A 14 -22.91 11.11 -4.89
N LEU A 15 -23.59 10.22 -4.17
CA LEU A 15 -24.64 10.59 -3.20
C LEU A 15 -24.10 11.54 -2.12
N PHE A 16 -22.84 11.35 -1.76
CA PHE A 16 -22.15 12.14 -0.76
C PHE A 16 -22.05 13.64 -1.11
N ARG A 17 -22.08 14.00 -2.40
CA ARG A 17 -22.03 15.41 -2.84
C ARG A 17 -23.29 16.20 -2.52
N PHE A 18 -24.40 15.52 -2.23
CA PHE A 18 -25.68 16.17 -1.86
C PHE A 18 -25.79 16.46 -0.36
N ILE A 19 -24.76 16.16 0.44
CA ILE A 19 -24.74 16.47 1.88
C ILE A 19 -24.29 17.92 2.07
N ASP A 20 -25.27 18.79 2.35
CA ASP A 20 -25.17 20.26 2.30
C ASP A 20 -24.39 20.93 3.45
N LYS A 21 -23.94 20.18 4.46
CA LYS A 21 -23.26 20.74 5.66
C LYS A 21 -21.91 20.07 5.94
N ASP A 22 -20.85 20.86 6.05
CA ASP A 22 -19.46 20.40 6.23
C ASP A 22 -19.25 19.47 7.44
N LYS A 23 -19.85 19.76 8.61
CA LYS A 23 -19.71 18.89 9.80
C LYS A 23 -20.47 17.55 9.66
N HIS A 24 -21.56 17.52 8.91
CA HIS A 24 -22.25 16.25 8.61
C HIS A 24 -21.52 15.45 7.54
N LYS A 25 -20.86 16.15 6.62
CA LYS A 25 -20.00 15.59 5.58
C LYS A 25 -18.84 14.80 6.19
N GLU A 26 -18.00 15.40 7.04
CA GLU A 26 -16.86 14.68 7.64
C GLU A 26 -17.28 13.40 8.39
N ASN A 27 -18.39 13.45 9.13
CA ASN A 27 -18.94 12.29 9.83
C ASN A 27 -19.49 11.22 8.89
N ALA A 28 -20.16 11.62 7.81
CA ALA A 28 -20.67 10.69 6.81
C ALA A 28 -19.52 10.02 6.01
N ILE A 29 -18.42 10.73 5.72
CA ILE A 29 -17.19 10.10 5.18
C ILE A 29 -16.63 9.09 6.17
N LEU A 30 -16.63 9.39 7.48
CA LEU A 30 -16.12 8.46 8.48
C LEU A 30 -16.94 7.17 8.54
N VAL A 31 -18.26 7.28 8.51
CA VAL A 31 -19.16 6.12 8.44
C VAL A 31 -18.92 5.33 7.16
N ALA A 32 -18.79 5.99 6.01
CA ALA A 32 -18.51 5.33 4.74
C ALA A 32 -17.15 4.61 4.76
N ASN A 33 -16.10 5.27 5.26
CA ASN A 33 -14.76 4.70 5.41
C ASN A 33 -14.78 3.46 6.30
N ALA A 34 -15.47 3.52 7.45
CA ALA A 34 -15.64 2.38 8.32
C ALA A 34 -16.39 1.25 7.60
N PHE A 35 -17.52 1.54 6.95
CA PHE A 35 -18.29 0.56 6.18
C PHE A 35 -17.43 -0.14 5.11
N PHE A 36 -16.68 0.61 4.31
CA PHE A 36 -15.82 0.03 3.28
C PHE A 36 -14.63 -0.75 3.86
N LEU A 37 -14.12 -0.39 5.04
CA LEU A 37 -13.10 -1.19 5.72
C LEU A 37 -13.60 -2.61 6.02
N PHE A 38 -14.83 -2.75 6.52
CA PHE A 38 -15.45 -4.05 6.75
C PHE A 38 -15.80 -4.75 5.42
N LEU A 39 -16.39 -4.04 4.45
CA LEU A 39 -16.80 -4.61 3.17
C LEU A 39 -15.61 -5.16 2.36
N LEU A 40 -14.44 -4.51 2.46
CA LEU A 40 -13.25 -4.87 1.69
C LEU A 40 -12.35 -5.88 2.41
N GLN A 41 -12.60 -6.17 3.68
CA GLN A 41 -11.87 -7.20 4.41
C GLN A 41 -12.15 -8.57 3.74
N PRO A 42 -11.11 -9.28 3.26
CA PRO A 42 -11.30 -10.54 2.57
C PRO A 42 -11.88 -11.59 3.51
N THR A 43 -12.78 -12.40 2.99
CA THR A 43 -13.27 -13.58 3.71
C THR A 43 -12.16 -14.61 3.84
N THR A 44 -11.71 -14.87 5.06
CA THR A 44 -10.74 -15.94 5.34
C THR A 44 -11.43 -17.15 5.96
N SER A 45 -10.69 -18.25 6.11
CA SER A 45 -11.17 -19.44 6.79
C SER A 45 -11.39 -19.23 8.30
N LEU A 46 -10.78 -18.18 8.86
CA LEU A 46 -10.99 -17.68 10.22
C LEU A 46 -11.99 -16.51 10.18
N ARG A 47 -13.29 -16.82 10.20
CA ARG A 47 -14.35 -15.80 10.05
C ARG A 47 -14.31 -14.74 11.15
N SER A 48 -13.86 -15.12 12.35
CA SER A 48 -13.57 -14.19 13.45
C SER A 48 -12.70 -13.00 13.04
N LEU A 49 -11.66 -13.25 12.23
CA LEU A 49 -10.71 -12.22 11.80
C LEU A 49 -11.31 -11.24 10.79
N ASN A 50 -12.38 -11.61 10.08
CA ASN A 50 -13.06 -10.71 9.15
C ASN A 50 -13.68 -9.50 9.86
N ILE A 51 -13.97 -9.60 11.16
CA ILE A 51 -14.50 -8.51 11.99
C ILE A 51 -13.39 -7.93 12.86
N ILE A 52 -12.58 -8.80 13.50
CA ILE A 52 -11.57 -8.35 14.45
C ILE A 52 -10.52 -7.46 13.78
N LEU A 53 -10.01 -7.81 12.60
CA LEU A 53 -8.96 -7.03 11.94
C LEU A 53 -9.42 -5.60 11.57
N PRO A 54 -10.59 -5.37 10.93
CA PRO A 54 -11.16 -4.04 10.76
C PRO A 54 -11.33 -3.26 12.08
N CYS A 55 -11.85 -3.89 13.13
CA CYS A 55 -12.00 -3.25 14.43
C CYS A 55 -10.64 -2.87 15.04
N SER A 56 -9.65 -3.77 14.96
CA SER A 56 -8.28 -3.51 15.39
C SER A 56 -7.65 -2.36 14.60
N THR A 57 -8.00 -2.17 13.32
CA THR A 57 -7.53 -1.01 12.53
C THR A 57 -8.07 0.29 13.10
N ILE A 58 -9.39 0.38 13.30
CA ILE A 58 -10.03 1.58 13.87
C ILE A 58 -9.42 1.88 15.24
N PHE A 59 -9.23 0.83 16.06
CA PHE A 59 -8.61 0.92 17.36
C PHE A 59 -7.19 1.47 17.33
N ILE A 60 -6.32 0.90 16.48
CA ILE A 60 -4.91 1.32 16.38
C ILE A 60 -4.83 2.77 15.88
N ILE A 61 -5.66 3.16 14.91
CA ILE A 61 -5.70 4.55 14.45
C ILE A 61 -6.14 5.46 15.59
N LEU A 62 -7.21 5.15 16.32
CA LEU A 62 -7.65 5.94 17.47
C LEU A 62 -6.54 6.06 18.53
N ALA A 63 -5.86 4.96 18.85
CA ALA A 63 -4.75 4.91 19.79
C ALA A 63 -3.58 5.82 19.36
N VAL A 64 -3.21 5.78 18.09
CA VAL A 64 -2.22 6.70 17.51
C VAL A 64 -2.71 8.14 17.57
N GLY A 65 -3.97 8.41 17.24
CA GLY A 65 -4.55 9.75 17.28
C GLY A 65 -4.48 10.37 18.68
N ILE A 66 -4.83 9.59 19.72
CA ILE A 66 -4.68 10.00 21.12
C ILE A 66 -3.22 10.35 21.45
N ALA A 67 -2.27 9.56 20.96
CA ALA A 67 -0.84 9.77 21.22
C ALA A 67 -0.28 11.04 20.56
N VAL A 68 -0.75 11.37 19.35
CA VAL A 68 -0.34 12.56 18.58
C VAL A 68 -1.10 13.83 19.06
N SER A 69 -1.68 13.80 20.26
CA SER A 69 -2.39 14.92 20.88
C SER A 69 -3.43 15.58 19.97
N VAL A 70 -4.13 14.75 19.20
CA VAL A 70 -5.31 15.17 18.45
C VAL A 70 -6.24 15.96 19.39
N LYS A 71 -6.84 17.04 18.90
CA LYS A 71 -7.88 17.75 19.63
C LYS A 71 -9.10 16.84 19.65
N ILE A 72 -9.45 16.37 20.84
CA ILE A 72 -10.53 15.42 21.02
C ILE A 72 -11.72 16.12 21.67
N GLU A 73 -12.82 16.27 20.93
CA GLU A 73 -14.11 16.60 21.55
C GLU A 73 -14.70 15.31 22.17
N ARG A 74 -15.33 15.42 23.36
CA ARG A 74 -15.95 14.24 24.03
C ARG A 74 -16.94 13.50 23.11
N LYS A 75 -17.65 14.23 22.25
CA LYS A 75 -18.61 13.68 21.28
C LYS A 75 -17.93 12.82 20.21
N GLU A 76 -16.71 13.16 19.80
CA GLU A 76 -15.98 12.42 18.76
C GLU A 76 -15.46 11.07 19.29
N ILE A 77 -15.00 11.01 20.54
CA ILE A 77 -14.65 9.71 21.18
C ILE A 77 -15.87 8.80 21.16
N PHE A 78 -17.03 9.32 21.59
CA PHE A 78 -18.26 8.54 21.63
C PHE A 78 -18.63 8.01 20.24
N GLN A 79 -18.51 8.83 19.19
CA GLN A 79 -18.77 8.41 17.81
C GLN A 79 -17.80 7.31 17.33
N VAL A 80 -16.50 7.45 17.58
CA VAL A 80 -15.51 6.43 17.15
C VAL A 80 -15.67 5.13 17.94
N CYS A 81 -15.93 5.23 19.25
CA CYS A 81 -16.25 4.06 20.08
C CYS A 81 -17.54 3.39 19.58
N LEU A 82 -18.59 4.16 19.28
CA LEU A 82 -19.84 3.63 18.75
C LEU A 82 -19.63 2.92 17.41
N LEU A 83 -18.87 3.50 16.47
CA LEU A 83 -18.54 2.85 15.20
C LEU A 83 -17.77 1.54 15.41
N SER A 84 -16.84 1.51 16.37
CA SER A 84 -16.11 0.29 16.72
C SER A 84 -17.06 -0.77 17.30
N ILE A 85 -17.93 -0.38 18.23
CA ILE A 85 -18.92 -1.27 18.87
C ILE A 85 -19.93 -1.79 17.84
N MET A 86 -20.39 -0.94 16.91
CA MET A 86 -21.29 -1.33 15.81
C MET A 86 -20.64 -2.40 14.92
N GLY A 87 -19.33 -2.34 14.69
CA GLY A 87 -18.59 -3.41 14.00
C GLY A 87 -18.65 -4.76 14.70
N PHE A 88 -18.73 -4.78 16.03
CA PHE A 88 -18.88 -6.00 16.84
C PHE A 88 -20.35 -6.41 17.09
N LEU A 89 -21.32 -5.58 16.70
CA LEU A 89 -22.74 -5.85 16.91
C LEU A 89 -23.20 -7.19 16.29
N PRO A 90 -22.76 -7.61 15.08
CA PRO A 90 -23.11 -8.93 14.55
C PRO A 90 -22.64 -10.08 15.43
N PHE A 91 -21.52 -9.91 16.15
CA PHE A 91 -21.02 -10.91 17.08
C PHE A 91 -21.85 -10.97 18.36
N LEU A 92 -22.20 -9.81 18.93
CA LEU A 92 -23.06 -9.73 20.12
C LEU A 92 -24.46 -10.30 19.84
N LEU A 93 -25.00 -10.07 18.64
CA LEU A 93 -26.32 -10.55 18.23
C LEU A 93 -26.34 -12.02 17.80
N SER A 94 -25.19 -12.62 17.51
CA SER A 94 -25.09 -14.00 17.02
C SER A 94 -25.61 -15.06 18.00
N GLU A 95 -25.64 -14.75 19.29
CA GLU A 95 -26.19 -15.62 20.34
C GLU A 95 -27.71 -15.71 20.26
N PHE A 96 -28.33 -14.59 19.90
CA PHE A 96 -29.77 -14.40 19.88
C PHE A 96 -30.39 -14.68 18.51
N VAL A 97 -29.57 -14.70 17.45
CA VAL A 97 -30.00 -14.93 16.06
C VAL A 97 -29.24 -16.13 15.48
N PRO A 98 -29.84 -17.34 15.50
CA PRO A 98 -29.17 -18.58 15.06
C PRO A 98 -28.61 -18.52 13.62
N ASN A 99 -29.27 -17.77 12.73
CA ASN A 99 -28.84 -17.59 11.34
C ASN A 99 -27.56 -16.73 11.19
N LEU A 100 -27.25 -15.85 12.16
CA LEU A 100 -25.99 -15.09 12.18
C LEU A 100 -24.83 -15.97 12.64
N LYS A 101 -25.10 -16.93 13.54
CA LYS A 101 -24.10 -17.88 14.07
C LYS A 101 -23.52 -18.81 13.00
N THR A 102 -24.32 -19.21 12.01
CA THR A 102 -23.90 -20.11 10.93
C THR A 102 -23.27 -19.39 9.73
N SER A 103 -23.59 -18.11 9.52
CA SER A 103 -23.14 -17.31 8.36
C SER A 103 -21.90 -16.46 8.64
N ILE A 104 -21.75 -15.91 9.84
CA ILE A 104 -20.72 -14.90 10.16
C ILE A 104 -19.63 -15.43 11.10
N LEU A 105 -19.92 -16.44 11.91
CA LEU A 105 -19.00 -16.90 12.95
C LEU A 105 -18.36 -18.24 12.63
N ASP A 106 -17.17 -18.45 13.16
CA ASP A 106 -16.57 -19.78 13.25
C ASP A 106 -17.41 -20.58 14.26
N LYS A 107 -17.63 -21.88 14.01
CA LYS A 107 -18.51 -22.75 14.83
C LYS A 107 -18.21 -22.71 16.33
N ASN A 108 -16.98 -22.37 16.72
CA ASN A 108 -16.45 -22.47 18.09
C ASN A 108 -15.89 -21.14 18.63
N ILE A 109 -16.36 -19.97 18.20
CA ILE A 109 -15.86 -18.74 18.84
C ILE A 109 -16.42 -18.64 20.25
N ASN A 110 -15.54 -18.77 21.24
CA ASN A 110 -15.87 -18.52 22.64
C ASN A 110 -16.19 -17.03 22.81
N GLN A 111 -17.47 -16.71 22.98
CA GLN A 111 -17.96 -15.32 23.12
C GLN A 111 -17.35 -14.62 24.34
N SER A 112 -16.93 -15.37 25.37
CA SER A 112 -16.19 -14.82 26.51
C SER A 112 -14.82 -14.28 26.08
N ILE A 113 -14.11 -14.94 25.15
CA ILE A 113 -12.82 -14.45 24.62
C ILE A 113 -13.01 -13.14 23.86
N LEU A 114 -14.05 -13.01 23.04
CA LEU A 114 -14.29 -11.74 22.36
C LEU A 114 -14.67 -10.62 23.35
N SER A 115 -15.50 -10.92 24.34
CA SER A 115 -15.86 -9.96 25.39
C SER A 115 -14.63 -9.49 26.16
N ILE A 116 -13.69 -10.39 26.44
CA ILE A 116 -12.38 -10.06 27.03
C ILE A 116 -11.58 -9.17 26.08
N LEU A 117 -11.50 -9.48 24.78
CA LEU A 117 -10.79 -8.65 23.81
C LEU A 117 -11.37 -7.23 23.76
N LEU A 118 -12.69 -7.09 23.75
CA LEU A 118 -13.39 -5.80 23.80
C LEU A 118 -13.08 -5.02 25.09
N LEU A 119 -13.07 -5.70 26.23
CA LEU A 119 -12.71 -5.09 27.51
C LEU A 119 -11.25 -4.63 27.51
N VAL A 120 -10.33 -5.47 27.01
CA VAL A 120 -8.90 -5.15 26.89
C VAL A 120 -8.70 -3.94 26.00
N TYR A 121 -9.34 -3.88 24.83
CA TYR A 121 -9.30 -2.71 23.96
C TYR A 121 -9.79 -1.46 24.70
N SER A 122 -10.94 -1.54 25.35
CA SER A 122 -11.53 -0.41 26.08
C SER A 122 -10.62 0.11 27.20
N CYS A 123 -10.08 -0.79 28.02
CA CYS A 123 -9.11 -0.45 29.08
C CYS A 123 -7.84 0.19 28.50
N LEU A 124 -7.32 -0.35 27.39
CA LEU A 124 -6.10 0.14 26.76
C LEU A 124 -6.28 1.56 26.21
N LEU A 125 -7.45 1.92 25.68
CA LEU A 125 -7.75 3.31 25.28
C LEU A 125 -7.77 4.26 26.46
N VAL A 126 -8.36 3.86 27.59
CA VAL A 126 -8.39 4.68 28.81
C VAL A 126 -6.96 4.93 29.30
N VAL A 127 -6.14 3.87 29.38
CA VAL A 127 -4.73 3.99 29.75
C VAL A 127 -3.99 4.92 28.78
N LEU A 128 -4.12 4.71 27.46
CA LEU A 128 -3.49 5.57 26.45
C LEU A 128 -3.93 7.03 26.54
N TYR A 129 -5.20 7.28 26.86
CA TYR A 129 -5.72 8.63 27.05
C TYR A 129 -5.04 9.35 28.23
N PHE A 130 -4.81 8.66 29.35
CA PHE A 130 -4.09 9.24 30.49
C PHE A 130 -2.59 9.41 30.20
N LEU A 131 -2.03 8.56 29.36
CA LEU A 131 -0.63 8.58 28.97
C LEU A 131 -0.32 9.55 27.82
N ARG A 132 -1.33 10.21 27.24
CA ARG A 132 -1.17 11.16 26.13
C ARG A 132 -0.13 12.24 26.46
N LYS A 133 0.60 12.71 25.43
CA LYS A 133 1.64 13.77 25.46
C LYS A 133 3.08 13.38 25.83
N LYS A 134 3.40 12.13 26.20
CA LYS A 134 4.83 11.74 26.30
C LYS A 134 5.35 11.25 24.95
N GLU A 135 6.49 11.77 24.50
CA GLU A 135 7.11 11.36 23.22
C GLU A 135 7.44 9.87 23.16
N GLN A 136 7.72 9.25 24.31
CA GLN A 136 7.99 7.81 24.42
C GLN A 136 6.85 6.94 23.84
N TYR A 137 5.59 7.41 23.89
CA TYR A 137 4.46 6.67 23.32
C TYR A 137 4.47 6.68 21.79
N LEU A 138 4.95 7.74 21.16
CA LEU A 138 5.04 7.80 19.70
C LEU A 138 6.05 6.76 19.18
N SER A 139 7.16 6.59 19.88
CA SER A 139 8.15 5.54 19.56
C SER A 139 7.55 4.13 19.75
N PHE A 140 6.76 3.92 20.81
CA PHE A 140 6.03 2.65 21.01
C PHE A 140 5.10 2.34 19.82
N PHE A 141 4.30 3.30 19.36
CA PHE A 141 3.41 3.09 18.22
C PHE A 141 4.17 2.83 16.91
N LEU A 142 5.28 3.52 16.66
CA LEU A 142 6.12 3.22 15.50
C LEU A 142 6.64 1.78 15.55
N ILE A 143 7.11 1.31 16.70
CA ILE A 143 7.57 -0.06 16.90
C ILE A 143 6.41 -1.05 16.71
N LEU A 144 5.26 -0.79 17.31
CA LEU A 144 4.06 -1.63 17.17
C LEU A 144 3.64 -1.75 15.71
N ILE A 145 3.60 -0.63 14.97
CA ILE A 145 3.23 -0.62 13.55
C ILE A 145 4.19 -1.51 12.75
N LEU A 146 5.50 -1.41 13.02
CA LEU A 146 6.54 -2.21 12.36
C LEU A 146 6.46 -3.69 12.75
N ILE A 147 6.17 -4.03 14.01
CA ILE A 147 5.99 -5.41 14.46
C ILE A 147 4.82 -6.05 13.71
N ILE A 148 3.66 -5.39 13.67
CA ILE A 148 2.50 -5.91 12.92
C ILE A 148 2.87 -6.05 11.43
N PHE A 149 3.60 -5.08 10.87
CA PHE A 149 4.07 -5.16 9.49
C PHE A 149 4.94 -6.41 9.24
N ILE A 150 5.87 -6.72 10.15
CA ILE A 150 6.72 -7.91 10.09
C ILE A 150 5.88 -9.18 10.21
N VAL A 151 4.95 -9.24 11.17
CA VAL A 151 4.04 -10.39 11.38
C VAL A 151 3.24 -10.69 10.12
N LEU A 152 2.75 -9.66 9.42
CA LEU A 152 1.94 -9.81 8.20
C LEU A 152 2.75 -10.11 6.93
N LYS A 153 4.04 -9.74 6.90
CA LYS A 153 4.86 -9.82 5.67
C LYS A 153 5.90 -10.91 5.67
N GLN A 154 6.20 -11.52 6.82
CA GLN A 154 7.08 -12.67 6.92
C GLN A 154 6.25 -13.97 6.96
N PRO A 155 6.18 -14.75 5.86
CA PRO A 155 5.44 -16.02 5.77
C PRO A 155 5.50 -16.92 7.01
N GLN A 156 6.67 -17.14 7.59
CA GLN A 156 6.81 -18.03 8.75
C GLN A 156 6.11 -17.48 9.99
N ILE A 157 6.26 -16.18 10.26
CA ILE A 157 5.61 -15.52 11.41
C ILE A 157 4.10 -15.42 11.15
N SER A 158 3.68 -15.15 9.91
CA SER A 158 2.27 -15.13 9.55
C SER A 158 1.60 -16.49 9.77
N TYR A 159 2.28 -17.57 9.38
CA TYR A 159 1.82 -18.94 9.60
C TYR A 159 1.73 -19.27 11.10
N LEU A 160 2.75 -18.90 11.89
CA LEU A 160 2.72 -19.10 13.34
C LEU A 160 1.59 -18.31 14.03
N ALA A 161 1.33 -17.08 13.58
CA ALA A 161 0.22 -16.28 14.07
C ALA A 161 -1.15 -16.90 13.71
N SER A 162 -1.32 -17.42 12.49
CA SER A 162 -2.52 -18.19 12.12
C SER A 162 -2.67 -19.44 13.01
N LYS A 163 -1.59 -20.21 13.20
CA LYS A 163 -1.59 -21.41 14.04
C LYS A 163 -1.96 -21.08 15.50
N GLY A 164 -1.36 -20.05 16.08
CA GLY A 164 -1.66 -19.60 17.44
C GLY A 164 -3.09 -19.10 17.60
N TRP A 165 -3.62 -18.40 16.58
CA TRP A 165 -5.03 -17.99 16.59
C TRP A 165 -5.97 -19.20 16.58
N ARG A 166 -5.71 -20.18 15.71
CA ARG A 166 -6.50 -21.41 15.65
C ARG A 166 -6.50 -22.15 16.97
N ASP A 167 -5.32 -22.30 17.58
CA ASP A 167 -5.17 -22.95 18.88
C ASP A 167 -5.95 -22.23 19.99
N LEU A 168 -5.83 -20.90 20.08
CA LEU A 168 -6.55 -20.06 21.05
C LEU A 168 -8.08 -20.23 20.96
N PHE A 169 -8.61 -20.40 19.74
CA PHE A 169 -10.04 -20.57 19.49
C PHE A 169 -10.45 -22.03 19.25
N GLN A 170 -9.62 -23.00 19.66
CA GLN A 170 -9.89 -24.44 19.58
C GLN A 170 -10.31 -24.91 18.16
N GLN A 171 -9.66 -24.36 17.15
CA GLN A 171 -9.81 -24.74 15.75
C GLN A 171 -8.67 -25.67 15.32
N ASN A 172 -8.90 -26.49 14.29
CA ASN A 172 -7.84 -27.37 13.79
C ASN A 172 -6.67 -26.54 13.21
N VAL A 173 -5.50 -26.71 13.81
CA VAL A 173 -4.23 -26.04 13.48
C VAL A 173 -3.63 -26.49 12.15
N GLU A 174 -4.01 -27.65 11.62
CA GLU A 174 -3.52 -28.17 10.34
C GLU A 174 -3.96 -27.32 9.15
N PHE A 175 -5.07 -26.59 9.29
CA PHE A 175 -5.55 -25.64 8.28
C PHE A 175 -4.88 -24.27 8.37
N ALA A 176 -3.86 -24.09 9.22
CA ALA A 176 -3.14 -22.82 9.34
C ALA A 176 -2.55 -22.40 7.99
N SER A 177 -2.87 -21.18 7.58
CA SER A 177 -2.36 -20.58 6.36
C SER A 177 -1.93 -19.14 6.59
N THR A 178 -0.93 -18.69 5.83
CA THR A 178 -0.51 -17.27 5.82
C THR A 178 -1.64 -16.35 5.36
N LEU A 179 -2.61 -16.87 4.60
CA LEU A 179 -3.77 -16.12 4.12
C LEU A 179 -4.80 -15.82 5.21
N ASP A 180 -4.78 -16.56 6.33
CA ASP A 180 -5.79 -16.44 7.38
C ASP A 180 -5.75 -15.07 8.07
N ILE A 181 -4.56 -14.51 8.25
CA ILE A 181 -4.34 -13.22 8.93
C ILE A 181 -4.24 -12.03 7.97
N ARG A 182 -4.73 -12.18 6.73
CA ARG A 182 -4.63 -11.11 5.72
C ARG A 182 -5.40 -9.87 6.16
N TRP A 183 -4.65 -8.84 6.54
CA TRP A 183 -5.19 -7.58 7.02
C TRP A 183 -5.32 -6.56 5.88
N ILE A 184 -6.54 -6.27 5.44
CA ILE A 184 -6.75 -5.40 4.27
C ILE A 184 -6.20 -4.00 4.51
N GLY A 185 -5.45 -3.48 3.53
CA GLY A 185 -4.99 -2.09 3.52
C GLY A 185 -3.98 -1.70 4.60
N TYR A 186 -3.65 -2.59 5.55
CA TYR A 186 -2.80 -2.27 6.70
C TYR A 186 -1.46 -1.63 6.28
N SER A 187 -0.83 -2.12 5.19
CA SER A 187 0.42 -1.55 4.69
C SER A 187 0.32 -0.07 4.31
N TYR A 188 -0.79 0.37 3.70
CA TYR A 188 -1.01 1.77 3.33
C TYR A 188 -1.43 2.62 4.54
N ILE A 189 -2.23 2.06 5.44
CA ILE A 189 -2.61 2.72 6.70
C ILE A 189 -1.37 2.97 7.57
N ALA A 190 -0.46 2.00 7.65
CA ALA A 190 0.82 2.13 8.36
C ALA A 190 1.64 3.33 7.83
N PHE A 191 1.74 3.51 6.50
CA PHE A 191 2.42 4.69 5.93
C PHE A 191 1.79 6.01 6.35
N ARG A 192 0.45 6.06 6.44
CA ARG A 192 -0.30 7.25 6.89
C ARG A 192 -0.07 7.56 8.36
N MET A 193 -0.13 6.54 9.21
CA MET A 193 0.15 6.69 10.64
C MET A 193 1.61 7.10 10.90
N ILE A 194 2.57 6.45 10.24
CA ILE A 194 3.99 6.81 10.36
C ILE A 194 4.22 8.25 9.86
N HIS A 195 3.61 8.63 8.74
CA HIS A 195 3.67 10.00 8.22
C HIS A 195 3.22 11.00 9.29
N VAL A 196 2.02 10.82 9.86
CA VAL A 196 1.48 11.74 10.86
C VAL A 196 2.32 11.78 12.13
N ILE A 197 2.73 10.63 12.67
CA ILE A 197 3.61 10.56 13.85
C ILE A 197 4.91 11.33 13.60
N ARG A 198 5.54 11.13 12.43
CA ARG A 198 6.84 11.75 12.11
C ARG A 198 6.74 13.24 11.86
N GLU A 199 5.67 13.73 11.23
CA GLU A 199 5.49 15.16 11.02
C GLU A 199 5.11 15.88 12.32
N TYR A 200 4.34 15.25 13.20
CA TYR A 200 4.10 15.76 14.55
C TYR A 200 5.37 15.84 15.39
N GLN A 201 6.24 14.82 15.37
CA GLN A 201 7.56 14.86 16.03
C GLN A 201 8.45 16.00 15.51
N LYS A 202 8.22 16.49 14.29
CA LYS A 202 8.93 17.64 13.70
C LYS A 202 8.24 18.97 13.99
N GLN A 203 7.20 18.99 14.83
CA GLN A 203 6.40 20.18 15.16
C GLN A 203 5.81 20.87 13.92
N ARG A 204 5.46 20.09 12.89
CA ARG A 204 4.82 20.62 11.68
C ARG A 204 3.30 20.74 11.81
N PHE A 205 2.71 20.01 12.75
CA PHE A 205 1.28 20.06 13.02
C PHE A 205 1.06 20.69 14.39
N ASN A 206 0.25 21.75 14.42
CA ASN A 206 -0.10 22.45 15.65
C ASN A 206 -1.30 21.80 16.34
N GLU A 207 -2.35 21.47 15.58
CA GLU A 207 -3.53 20.72 16.04
C GLU A 207 -3.97 19.73 14.96
N ILE A 208 -4.41 18.54 15.37
CA ILE A 208 -4.93 17.49 14.48
C ILE A 208 -6.36 17.18 14.94
N SER A 209 -7.35 17.19 14.05
CA SER A 209 -8.73 16.79 14.37
C SER A 209 -8.87 15.27 14.33
N LEU A 210 -9.65 14.69 15.27
CA LEU A 210 -9.80 13.23 15.36
C LEU A 210 -10.51 12.67 14.13
N ILE A 211 -11.64 13.26 13.76
CA ILE A 211 -12.44 12.81 12.63
C ILE A 211 -11.63 12.90 11.34
N ARG A 212 -10.85 13.97 11.15
CA ARG A 212 -10.02 14.14 9.95
C ARG A 212 -8.87 13.17 9.89
N PHE A 213 -8.20 12.93 11.03
CA PHE A 213 -7.16 11.91 11.12
C PHE A 213 -7.69 10.51 10.83
N MET A 214 -8.84 10.15 11.40
CA MET A 214 -9.51 8.88 11.12
C MET A 214 -9.88 8.77 9.62
N ASN A 215 -10.48 9.82 9.04
CA ASN A 215 -10.83 9.87 7.63
C ASN A 215 -9.61 9.76 6.71
N PHE A 216 -8.51 10.42 7.06
CA PHE A 216 -7.25 10.30 6.34
C PHE A 216 -6.72 8.87 6.37
N CYS A 217 -6.63 8.26 7.55
CA CYS A 217 -6.10 6.90 7.69
C CYS A 217 -7.01 5.84 7.03
N LEU A 218 -8.33 5.99 7.13
CA LEU A 218 -9.32 5.03 6.63
C LEU A 218 -9.84 5.33 5.22
N PHE A 219 -9.32 6.36 4.53
CA PHE A 219 -9.87 6.82 3.25
C PHE A 219 -10.02 5.68 2.24
N PHE A 220 -11.26 5.21 2.05
CA PHE A 220 -11.53 3.94 1.39
C PHE A 220 -11.08 3.86 -0.07
N PRO A 221 -11.09 4.95 -0.88
CA PRO A 221 -10.63 4.90 -2.27
C PRO A 221 -9.19 4.41 -2.41
N THR A 222 -8.37 4.62 -1.37
CA THR A 222 -6.93 4.32 -1.37
C THR A 222 -6.55 3.36 -0.24
N LEU A 223 -7.53 2.69 0.36
CA LEU A 223 -7.33 1.79 1.49
C LEU A 223 -6.57 0.53 1.06
N THR A 224 -7.00 -0.11 -0.03
CA THR A 224 -6.44 -1.38 -0.48
C THR A 224 -5.15 -1.19 -1.29
N ALA A 225 -5.20 -0.24 -2.22
CA ALA A 225 -4.11 0.22 -3.06
C ALA A 225 -4.45 1.62 -3.57
N GLY A 226 -3.44 2.39 -3.93
CA GLY A 226 -3.62 3.73 -4.51
C GLY A 226 -2.55 4.71 -4.04
N PRO A 227 -2.73 6.00 -4.35
CA PRO A 227 -1.76 7.03 -3.96
C PRO A 227 -1.60 7.16 -2.44
N ILE A 228 -0.36 7.23 -1.97
CA ILE A 228 -0.02 7.54 -0.58
C ILE A 228 -0.07 9.07 -0.43
N ALA A 229 -1.22 9.60 -0.02
CA ALA A 229 -1.44 11.02 0.21
C ALA A 229 -0.73 11.52 1.49
N LYS A 230 -0.53 12.83 1.57
CA LYS A 230 -0.08 13.52 2.80
C LYS A 230 -1.30 14.00 3.59
N TYR A 231 -1.12 14.12 4.90
CA TYR A 231 -2.18 14.54 5.82
C TYR A 231 -2.65 15.97 5.53
N ASP A 232 -1.73 16.93 5.43
CA ASP A 232 -2.05 18.35 5.19
C ASP A 232 -2.86 18.57 3.91
N ASP A 233 -2.35 18.03 2.79
CA ASP A 233 -3.02 18.12 1.49
C ASP A 233 -4.43 17.52 1.54
N PHE A 234 -4.64 16.47 2.34
CA PHE A 234 -5.94 15.80 2.49
C PHE A 234 -6.90 16.60 3.38
N THR A 235 -6.43 17.13 4.50
CA THR A 235 -7.27 17.89 5.43
C THR A 235 -7.67 19.25 4.88
N ASP A 236 -6.76 19.94 4.20
CA ASP A 236 -7.03 21.23 3.56
C ASP A 236 -8.13 21.12 2.49
N GLN A 237 -8.24 19.96 1.84
CA GLN A 237 -9.28 19.67 0.86
C GLN A 237 -10.61 19.27 1.52
N MET A 238 -10.59 18.60 2.67
CA MET A 238 -11.82 18.29 3.42
C MET A 238 -12.45 19.53 4.05
N GLU A 239 -11.66 20.52 4.46
CA GLU A 239 -12.14 21.79 5.02
C GLU A 239 -12.85 22.67 3.98
N LYS A 240 -12.45 22.56 2.71
CA LYS A 240 -13.01 23.37 1.64
C LYS A 240 -14.33 22.76 1.15
N PRO A 241 -15.36 23.58 0.89
CA PRO A 241 -16.54 23.11 0.18
C PRO A 241 -16.11 22.55 -1.18
N VAL A 242 -16.83 21.52 -1.67
CA VAL A 242 -16.54 20.90 -2.98
C VAL A 242 -16.90 21.90 -4.09
N ASN A 243 -16.03 22.85 -4.39
CA ASN A 243 -16.29 23.88 -5.40
C ASN A 243 -15.75 23.50 -6.78
N SER A 244 -16.59 23.76 -7.80
CA SER A 244 -16.55 23.30 -9.21
C SER A 244 -17.04 21.85 -9.45
N ALA A 245 -18.30 21.60 -9.06
CA ALA A 245 -18.90 20.27 -9.10
C ALA A 245 -18.83 19.56 -10.47
N GLN A 246 -18.87 20.29 -11.59
CA GLN A 246 -19.01 19.66 -12.92
C GLN A 246 -17.68 19.16 -13.51
N SER A 247 -16.60 19.94 -13.41
CA SER A 247 -15.29 19.56 -13.97
C SER A 247 -14.70 18.35 -13.23
N SER A 248 -14.80 18.31 -11.90
CA SER A 248 -14.31 17.17 -11.12
C SER A 248 -15.15 15.89 -11.30
N LEU A 249 -16.42 15.98 -11.70
CA LEU A 249 -17.23 14.79 -12.02
C LEU A 249 -16.81 14.17 -13.35
N LEU A 250 -16.61 14.99 -14.37
CA LEU A 250 -16.14 14.51 -15.67
C LEU A 250 -14.75 13.91 -15.54
N GLU A 251 -13.81 14.62 -14.91
CA GLU A 251 -12.45 14.10 -14.65
C GLU A 251 -12.50 12.80 -13.82
N GLY A 252 -13.35 12.75 -12.78
CA GLY A 252 -13.53 11.56 -11.97
C GLY A 252 -14.10 10.37 -12.75
N GLY A 253 -15.07 10.63 -13.63
CA GLY A 253 -15.68 9.63 -14.50
C GLY A 253 -14.71 9.09 -15.56
N GLU A 254 -13.95 9.98 -16.21
CA GLU A 254 -12.90 9.61 -17.17
C GLU A 254 -11.83 8.74 -16.50
N ARG A 255 -11.40 9.12 -15.29
CA ARG A 255 -10.45 8.32 -14.49
C ARG A 255 -11.02 6.97 -14.12
N LEU A 256 -12.26 6.92 -13.65
CA LEU A 256 -12.91 5.65 -13.31
C LEU A 256 -13.02 4.74 -14.52
N PHE A 257 -13.45 5.26 -15.68
CA PHE A 257 -13.54 4.51 -16.93
C PHE A 257 -12.16 3.99 -17.39
N SER A 258 -11.16 4.87 -17.46
CA SER A 258 -9.78 4.50 -17.80
C SER A 258 -9.25 3.41 -16.85
N GLY A 259 -9.51 3.55 -15.55
CA GLY A 259 -9.05 2.61 -14.55
C GLY A 259 -9.73 1.24 -14.67
N LEU A 260 -11.04 1.21 -14.88
CA LEU A 260 -11.80 -0.02 -15.14
C LEU A 260 -11.31 -0.73 -16.42
N PHE A 261 -11.09 0.03 -17.50
CA PHE A 261 -10.59 -0.51 -18.76
C PHE A 261 -9.17 -1.10 -18.60
N LYS A 262 -8.24 -0.36 -17.98
CA LYS A 262 -6.89 -0.87 -17.72
C LYS A 262 -6.90 -2.11 -16.85
N LYS A 263 -7.69 -2.13 -15.77
CA LYS A 263 -7.69 -3.23 -14.82
C LYS A 263 -8.39 -4.47 -15.37
N PHE A 264 -9.65 -4.36 -15.78
CA PHE A 264 -10.49 -5.52 -16.09
C PHE A 264 -10.41 -5.97 -17.54
N ILE A 265 -9.97 -5.11 -18.45
CA ILE A 265 -9.81 -5.48 -19.86
C ILE A 265 -8.34 -5.73 -20.17
N LEU A 266 -7.46 -4.73 -20.02
CA LEU A 266 -6.06 -4.89 -20.42
C LEU A 266 -5.29 -5.85 -19.50
N ALA A 267 -5.31 -5.62 -18.18
CA ALA A 267 -4.50 -6.40 -17.26
C ALA A 267 -4.98 -7.84 -17.14
N ASP A 268 -6.30 -8.05 -17.02
CA ASP A 268 -6.86 -9.41 -16.90
C ASP A 268 -6.70 -10.21 -18.22
N SER A 269 -6.76 -9.58 -19.39
CA SER A 269 -6.43 -10.27 -20.66
C SER A 269 -4.96 -10.66 -20.75
N LEU A 270 -4.05 -9.75 -20.36
CA LEU A 270 -2.62 -10.04 -20.34
C LEU A 270 -2.27 -11.14 -19.33
N ALA A 271 -2.97 -11.21 -18.19
CA ALA A 271 -2.73 -12.21 -17.15
C ALA A 271 -2.81 -13.66 -17.65
N VAL A 272 -3.60 -13.91 -18.70
CA VAL A 272 -3.76 -15.24 -19.32
C VAL A 272 -2.46 -15.72 -19.98
N VAL A 273 -1.67 -14.80 -20.54
CA VAL A 273 -0.45 -15.12 -21.31
C VAL A 273 0.84 -14.61 -20.67
N ALA A 274 0.71 -13.77 -19.64
CA ALA A 274 1.82 -13.24 -18.89
C ALA A 274 2.57 -14.33 -18.13
N LEU A 275 3.86 -14.07 -17.89
CA LEU A 275 4.70 -14.97 -17.13
C LEU A 275 4.18 -15.10 -15.70
N SER A 276 4.00 -16.33 -15.27
CA SER A 276 3.60 -16.72 -13.92
C SER A 276 4.41 -17.95 -13.49
N PRO A 277 4.47 -18.29 -12.20
CA PRO A 277 5.19 -19.49 -11.75
C PRO A 277 4.71 -20.77 -12.43
N SER A 278 3.40 -20.88 -12.71
CA SER A 278 2.83 -22.03 -13.44
C SER A 278 3.15 -22.00 -14.93
N HIS A 279 3.00 -20.85 -15.60
CA HIS A 279 3.32 -20.73 -17.04
C HIS A 279 4.81 -20.92 -17.32
N ALA A 280 5.69 -20.47 -16.42
CA ALA A 280 7.14 -20.61 -16.55
C ALA A 280 7.57 -22.08 -16.71
N GLN A 281 6.81 -23.03 -16.14
CA GLN A 281 7.09 -24.46 -16.26
C GLN A 281 6.67 -25.01 -17.64
N GLN A 282 5.60 -24.49 -18.22
CA GLN A 282 5.00 -24.97 -19.47
C GLN A 282 5.67 -24.40 -20.72
N ILE A 283 6.32 -23.24 -20.63
CA ILE A 283 7.02 -22.62 -21.76
C ILE A 283 8.29 -23.40 -22.08
N THR A 284 8.42 -23.85 -23.34
CA THR A 284 9.53 -24.68 -23.86
C THR A 284 10.51 -23.93 -24.77
N SER A 285 10.29 -22.64 -25.04
CA SER A 285 11.16 -21.84 -25.91
C SER A 285 11.50 -20.49 -25.29
N SER A 286 12.75 -20.06 -25.47
CA SER A 286 13.29 -18.80 -24.96
C SER A 286 12.52 -17.58 -25.50
N GLY A 287 12.15 -17.58 -26.80
CA GLY A 287 11.41 -16.47 -27.40
C GLY A 287 10.05 -16.27 -26.73
N TRP A 288 9.33 -17.37 -26.46
CA TRP A 288 8.07 -17.34 -25.72
C TRP A 288 8.25 -16.92 -24.26
N MET A 289 9.39 -17.28 -23.64
CA MET A 289 9.71 -16.84 -22.27
C MET A 289 9.89 -15.31 -22.18
N TRP A 290 10.60 -14.71 -23.15
CA TRP A 290 10.75 -13.27 -23.24
C TRP A 290 9.42 -12.57 -23.47
N LEU A 291 8.59 -13.10 -24.37
CA LEU A 291 7.28 -12.52 -24.66
C LEU A 291 6.36 -12.57 -23.43
N ALA A 292 6.32 -13.70 -22.72
CA ALA A 292 5.58 -13.85 -21.49
C ALA A 292 6.05 -12.85 -20.40
N LEU A 293 7.36 -12.61 -20.29
CA LEU A 293 7.91 -11.62 -19.37
C LEU A 293 7.50 -10.20 -19.73
N ILE A 294 7.51 -9.85 -21.03
CA ILE A 294 7.03 -8.55 -21.52
C ILE A 294 5.54 -8.38 -21.21
N PHE A 295 4.73 -9.41 -21.42
CA PHE A 295 3.31 -9.39 -21.05
C PHE A 295 3.13 -9.21 -19.55
N TYR A 296 3.94 -9.85 -18.71
CA TYR A 296 3.92 -9.61 -17.26
C TYR A 296 4.24 -8.16 -16.91
N SER A 297 5.25 -7.55 -17.55
CA SER A 297 5.55 -6.12 -17.36
C SER A 297 4.34 -5.22 -17.64
N PHE A 298 3.64 -5.45 -18.76
CA PHE A 298 2.43 -4.66 -19.05
C PHE A 298 1.27 -4.99 -18.13
N GLN A 299 1.09 -6.27 -17.78
CA GLN A 299 0.05 -6.71 -16.86
C GLN A 299 0.17 -6.00 -15.50
N ILE A 300 1.33 -6.07 -14.85
CA ILE A 300 1.55 -5.44 -13.54
C ILE A 300 1.35 -3.91 -13.59
N PHE A 301 1.74 -3.28 -14.70
CA PHE A 301 1.51 -1.85 -14.91
C PHE A 301 0.02 -1.52 -15.05
N PHE A 302 -0.72 -2.20 -15.92
CA PHE A 302 -2.13 -1.92 -16.15
C PHE A 302 -2.99 -2.29 -14.95
N ASP A 303 -2.66 -3.37 -14.23
CA ASP A 303 -3.33 -3.76 -13.00
C ASP A 303 -3.23 -2.63 -11.97
N PHE A 304 -2.01 -2.19 -11.68
CA PHE A 304 -1.78 -1.25 -10.59
C PHE A 304 -2.13 0.20 -10.98
N SER A 305 -1.85 0.62 -12.20
CA SER A 305 -2.29 1.93 -12.70
C SER A 305 -3.79 2.01 -12.87
N GLY A 306 -4.46 0.91 -13.25
CA GLY A 306 -5.92 0.82 -13.31
C GLY A 306 -6.56 1.02 -11.93
N TYR A 307 -6.06 0.32 -10.91
CA TYR A 307 -6.49 0.55 -9.52
C TYR A 307 -6.24 1.98 -9.04
N THR A 308 -5.10 2.57 -9.40
CA THR A 308 -4.78 3.95 -9.05
C THR A 308 -5.76 4.93 -9.69
N ASP A 309 -6.10 4.75 -10.97
CA ASP A 309 -7.07 5.60 -11.67
C ASP A 309 -8.48 5.48 -11.06
N ILE A 310 -8.91 4.26 -10.69
CA ILE A 310 -10.17 4.04 -9.95
C ILE A 310 -10.15 4.81 -8.63
N ALA A 311 -9.06 4.72 -7.86
CA ALA A 311 -8.91 5.41 -6.59
C ALA A 311 -8.98 6.95 -6.77
N ILE A 312 -8.27 7.50 -7.77
CA ILE A 312 -8.31 8.93 -8.10
C ILE A 312 -9.72 9.37 -8.50
N GLY A 313 -10.40 8.60 -9.35
CA GLY A 313 -11.78 8.89 -9.76
C GLY A 313 -12.77 8.93 -8.59
N LEU A 314 -12.70 7.94 -7.69
CA LEU A 314 -13.51 7.90 -6.47
C LEU A 314 -13.16 9.06 -5.51
N GLY A 315 -11.88 9.43 -5.41
CA GLY A 315 -11.44 10.59 -4.66
C GLY A 315 -12.06 11.89 -5.18
N LEU A 316 -12.04 12.10 -6.50
CA LEU A 316 -12.65 13.27 -7.15
C LEU A 316 -14.16 13.34 -6.91
N PHE A 317 -14.87 12.20 -6.91
CA PHE A 317 -16.29 12.16 -6.53
C PHE A 317 -16.51 12.62 -5.08
N LEU A 318 -15.61 12.28 -4.16
CA LEU A 318 -15.65 12.76 -2.76
C LEU A 318 -15.11 14.20 -2.58
N GLY A 319 -14.63 14.84 -3.64
CA GLY A 319 -14.04 16.18 -3.60
C GLY A 319 -12.58 16.21 -3.13
N ILE A 320 -11.89 15.06 -3.12
CA ILE A 320 -10.50 14.92 -2.71
C ILE A 320 -9.64 14.57 -3.93
N LYS A 321 -8.79 15.50 -4.35
CA LYS A 321 -7.79 15.28 -5.40
C LYS A 321 -6.60 14.53 -4.84
N LEU A 322 -6.53 13.23 -5.17
CA LEU A 322 -5.40 12.38 -4.84
C LEU A 322 -4.21 12.63 -5.78
N PRO A 323 -2.96 12.44 -5.30
CA PRO A 323 -1.78 12.60 -6.15
C PRO A 323 -1.64 11.50 -7.20
N GLU A 324 -0.95 11.79 -8.31
CA GLU A 324 -0.64 10.80 -9.35
C GLU A 324 0.39 9.78 -8.87
N ASN A 325 0.22 8.53 -9.31
CA ASN A 325 1.13 7.44 -8.97
C ASN A 325 1.98 6.96 -10.15
N PHE A 326 1.57 7.24 -11.39
CA PHE A 326 2.23 6.77 -12.60
C PHE A 326 2.33 7.87 -13.66
N ASN A 327 3.48 7.94 -14.33
CA ASN A 327 3.69 8.87 -15.45
C ASN A 327 4.49 8.22 -16.58
N LYS A 328 3.83 7.38 -17.38
CA LYS A 328 4.40 6.66 -18.53
C LYS A 328 5.78 6.02 -18.19
N PRO A 329 5.87 5.17 -17.16
CA PRO A 329 7.14 4.69 -16.61
C PRO A 329 7.98 3.89 -17.62
N TYR A 330 7.36 3.06 -18.47
CA TYR A 330 8.08 2.26 -19.47
C TYR A 330 8.59 3.06 -20.67
N LEU A 331 8.23 4.35 -20.78
CA LEU A 331 8.78 5.26 -21.78
C LEU A 331 9.95 6.09 -21.24
N LYS A 332 10.47 5.76 -20.04
CA LYS A 332 11.58 6.51 -19.44
C LYS A 332 12.92 5.95 -19.90
N ASN A 333 13.80 6.86 -20.29
CA ASN A 333 15.11 6.55 -20.87
C ASN A 333 16.22 6.26 -19.84
N ASN A 334 15.92 6.20 -18.55
CA ASN A 334 16.86 5.76 -17.51
C ASN A 334 16.11 5.37 -16.23
N LEU A 335 16.81 4.62 -15.36
CA LEU A 335 16.24 4.08 -14.13
C LEU A 335 15.79 5.14 -13.12
N THR A 336 16.50 6.26 -13.00
CA THR A 336 16.08 7.36 -12.11
C THR A 336 14.71 7.91 -12.55
N LYS A 337 14.58 8.23 -13.85
CA LYS A 337 13.30 8.70 -14.42
C LYS A 337 12.19 7.65 -14.33
N PHE A 338 12.52 6.37 -14.49
CA PHE A 338 11.56 5.28 -14.29
C PHE A 338 10.97 5.31 -12.87
N TRP A 339 11.82 5.35 -11.83
CA TRP A 339 11.39 5.37 -10.43
C TRP A 339 10.70 6.68 -10.01
N ASP A 340 10.99 7.79 -10.69
CA ASP A 340 10.25 9.06 -10.56
C ASP A 340 8.89 9.02 -11.29
N SER A 341 8.52 7.90 -11.91
CA SER A 341 7.27 7.75 -12.69
C SER A 341 6.55 6.41 -12.49
N TRP A 342 7.10 5.54 -11.66
CA TRP A 342 6.50 4.29 -11.21
C TRP A 342 6.25 4.38 -9.71
N HIS A 343 5.01 4.12 -9.27
CA HIS A 343 4.61 4.17 -7.86
C HIS A 343 5.11 5.45 -7.16
N MET A 344 4.91 6.59 -7.81
CA MET A 344 5.51 7.89 -7.46
C MET A 344 5.30 8.28 -6.00
N THR A 345 4.11 8.02 -5.45
CA THR A 345 3.82 8.38 -4.06
C THR A 345 4.61 7.55 -3.06
N LEU A 346 4.86 6.27 -3.34
CA LEU A 346 5.74 5.43 -2.51
C LEU A 346 7.18 5.89 -2.59
N SER A 347 7.68 6.14 -3.81
CA SER A 347 9.02 6.68 -4.03
C SER A 347 9.24 7.98 -3.26
N GLN A 348 8.26 8.90 -3.29
CA GLN A 348 8.31 10.15 -2.54
C GLN A 348 8.25 9.94 -1.02
N TRP A 349 7.37 9.05 -0.54
CA TRP A 349 7.24 8.73 0.88
C TRP A 349 8.55 8.17 1.44
N ILE A 350 9.11 7.14 0.80
CA ILE A 350 10.38 6.53 1.21
C ILE A 350 11.53 7.55 1.10
N ARG A 351 11.50 8.42 0.09
CA ARG A 351 12.48 9.50 -0.04
C ARG A 351 12.46 10.44 1.17
N ALA A 352 11.27 10.82 1.63
CA ALA A 352 11.07 11.73 2.76
C ALA A 352 11.42 11.09 4.12
N TYR A 353 11.05 9.83 4.33
CA TYR A 353 11.13 9.18 5.66
C TYR A 353 12.33 8.26 5.84
N PHE A 354 12.98 7.82 4.77
CA PHE A 354 14.16 6.94 4.85
C PHE A 354 15.36 7.53 4.12
N PHE A 355 15.29 7.71 2.80
CA PHE A 355 16.46 8.08 1.98
C PHE A 355 17.11 9.40 2.44
N ASN A 356 16.31 10.48 2.57
CA ASN A 356 16.84 11.79 2.95
C ASN A 356 17.42 11.81 4.37
N PRO A 357 16.73 11.29 5.41
CA PRO A 357 17.30 11.15 6.75
C PRO A 357 18.61 10.35 6.78
N VAL A 358 18.65 9.17 6.14
CA VAL A 358 19.84 8.30 6.14
C VAL A 358 21.00 8.95 5.39
N ASN A 359 20.76 9.51 4.21
CA ASN A 359 21.77 10.25 3.46
C ASN A 359 22.35 11.43 4.27
N ARG A 360 21.49 12.17 4.99
CA ARG A 360 21.94 13.28 5.86
C ARG A 360 22.78 12.76 7.04
N ALA A 361 22.37 11.66 7.67
CA ALA A 361 23.11 11.06 8.78
C ALA A 361 24.49 10.55 8.33
N LEU A 362 24.56 9.85 7.19
CA LEU A 362 25.80 9.33 6.63
C LEU A 362 26.79 10.43 6.23
N ARG A 363 26.30 11.55 5.66
CA ARG A 363 27.14 12.72 5.33
C ARG A 363 27.74 13.42 6.54
N LYS A 364 27.04 13.39 7.68
CA LYS A 364 27.53 13.94 8.96
C LYS A 364 28.45 12.97 9.71
N SER A 365 28.43 11.69 9.33
CA SER A 365 29.21 10.65 10.00
C SER A 365 30.68 10.69 9.58
N LYS A 366 31.57 10.41 10.54
CA LYS A 366 33.01 10.22 10.27
C LYS A 366 33.30 8.93 9.47
N PHE A 367 32.35 8.00 9.41
CA PHE A 367 32.52 6.67 8.81
C PHE A 367 32.63 6.66 7.28
N SER A 368 32.19 7.71 6.57
CA SER A 368 32.22 7.70 5.11
C SER A 368 32.55 9.07 4.52
N LYS A 369 33.81 9.26 4.13
CA LYS A 369 34.24 10.44 3.35
C LYS A 369 33.92 10.31 1.86
N SER A 370 33.71 9.11 1.33
CA SER A 370 33.44 8.90 -0.10
C SER A 370 31.98 9.18 -0.45
N GLN A 371 31.77 10.23 -1.24
CA GLN A 371 30.46 10.59 -1.79
C GLN A 371 29.82 9.43 -2.59
N ASN A 372 30.62 8.63 -3.28
CA ASN A 372 30.13 7.50 -4.07
C ASN A 372 29.61 6.37 -3.18
N PHE A 373 30.30 6.07 -2.08
CA PHE A 373 29.87 5.06 -1.13
C PHE A 373 28.55 5.43 -0.45
N ILE A 374 28.37 6.71 -0.07
CA ILE A 374 27.10 7.19 0.49
C ILE A 374 25.96 7.00 -0.51
N VAL A 375 26.17 7.35 -1.79
CA VAL A 375 25.13 7.17 -2.82
C VAL A 375 24.81 5.69 -3.04
N PHE A 376 25.82 4.82 -3.05
CA PHE A 376 25.63 3.37 -3.16
C PHE A 376 24.75 2.84 -2.02
N ILE A 377 25.16 3.08 -0.77
CA ILE A 377 24.46 2.59 0.41
C ILE A 377 23.04 3.13 0.46
N THR A 378 22.84 4.42 0.20
CA THR A 378 21.50 5.04 0.28
C THR A 378 20.56 4.51 -0.81
N GLN A 379 21.01 4.34 -2.06
CA GLN A 379 20.17 3.80 -3.13
C GLN A 379 19.87 2.31 -2.94
N VAL A 380 20.88 1.50 -2.60
CA VAL A 380 20.72 0.06 -2.40
C VAL A 380 19.85 -0.24 -1.18
N SER A 381 20.11 0.38 -0.04
CA SER A 381 19.28 0.18 1.16
C SER A 381 17.84 0.66 0.96
N THR A 382 17.64 1.76 0.24
CA THR A 382 16.29 2.27 -0.08
C THR A 382 15.51 1.26 -0.92
N MET A 383 16.10 0.74 -1.99
CA MET A 383 15.42 -0.23 -2.84
C MET A 383 15.26 -1.59 -2.16
N ALA A 384 16.21 -2.01 -1.33
CA ALA A 384 16.06 -3.20 -0.49
C ALA A 384 14.86 -3.08 0.47
N ILE A 385 14.66 -1.92 1.10
CA ILE A 385 13.49 -1.67 1.95
C ILE A 385 12.20 -1.66 1.14
N ILE A 386 12.19 -1.06 -0.05
CA ILE A 386 11.01 -1.10 -0.94
C ILE A 386 10.71 -2.55 -1.34
N GLY A 387 11.72 -3.36 -1.62
CA GLY A 387 11.57 -4.80 -1.86
C GLY A 387 10.95 -5.51 -0.66
N LEU A 388 11.56 -5.40 0.51
CA LEU A 388 11.09 -6.04 1.74
C LEU A 388 9.70 -5.55 2.18
N TRP A 389 9.29 -4.34 1.79
CA TRP A 389 7.93 -3.84 1.98
C TRP A 389 6.89 -4.64 1.18
N HIS A 390 7.23 -5.12 -0.02
CA HIS A 390 6.37 -6.02 -0.78
C HIS A 390 6.21 -7.37 -0.08
N GLY A 391 7.30 -7.94 0.44
CA GLY A 391 7.30 -9.12 1.30
C GLY A 391 8.69 -9.39 1.89
N ILE A 392 8.75 -9.96 3.10
CA ILE A 392 10.03 -10.26 3.77
C ILE A 392 10.51 -11.63 3.29
N THR A 393 10.92 -11.70 2.01
CA THR A 393 11.45 -12.90 1.35
C THR A 393 12.74 -12.58 0.59
N TRP A 394 13.52 -13.62 0.29
CA TRP A 394 14.77 -13.45 -0.45
C TRP A 394 14.57 -12.93 -1.86
N THR A 395 13.50 -13.33 -2.54
CA THR A 395 13.17 -12.87 -3.90
C THR A 395 12.88 -11.38 -3.95
N PHE A 396 12.12 -10.85 -2.99
CA PHE A 396 11.90 -9.41 -2.86
C PHE A 396 13.14 -8.63 -2.42
N LEU A 397 14.01 -9.21 -1.59
CA LEU A 397 15.31 -8.61 -1.28
C LEU A 397 16.17 -8.49 -2.54
N PHE A 398 16.28 -9.56 -3.35
CA PHE A 398 17.03 -9.53 -4.60
C PHE A 398 16.42 -8.58 -5.63
N TRP A 399 15.10 -8.47 -5.70
CA TRP A 399 14.42 -7.45 -6.51
C TRP A 399 14.83 -6.03 -6.09
N GLY A 400 14.88 -5.76 -4.79
CA GLY A 400 15.33 -4.48 -4.26
C GLY A 400 16.82 -4.21 -4.55
N LEU A 401 17.68 -5.21 -4.35
CA LEU A 401 19.11 -5.12 -4.65
C LEU A 401 19.36 -4.90 -6.15
N TRP A 402 18.62 -5.58 -7.04
CA TRP A 402 18.66 -5.41 -8.48
C TRP A 402 18.45 -3.92 -8.81
N HIS A 403 17.31 -3.35 -8.43
CA HIS A 403 17.02 -1.94 -8.73
C HIS A 403 17.96 -0.94 -8.04
N GLY A 404 18.39 -1.23 -6.82
CA GLY A 404 19.34 -0.40 -6.07
C GLY A 404 20.71 -0.31 -6.74
N ILE A 405 21.27 -1.46 -7.14
CA ILE A 405 22.53 -1.54 -7.87
C ILE A 405 22.38 -0.90 -9.25
N GLY A 406 21.27 -1.16 -9.95
CA GLY A 406 20.97 -0.54 -11.24
C GLY A 406 20.95 0.99 -11.17
N LEU A 407 20.29 1.56 -10.16
CA LEU A 407 20.27 3.01 -9.95
C LEU A 407 21.66 3.59 -9.70
N PHE A 408 22.49 2.90 -8.91
CA PHE A 408 23.86 3.31 -8.66
C PHE A 408 24.70 3.30 -9.94
N LEU A 409 24.67 2.18 -10.68
CA LEU A 409 25.39 2.03 -11.94
C LEU A 409 24.94 3.06 -12.97
N GLN A 410 23.62 3.27 -13.11
CA GLN A 410 23.08 4.29 -14.01
C GLN A 410 23.53 5.69 -13.60
N ASN A 411 23.55 6.01 -12.30
CA ASN A 411 24.02 7.30 -11.81
C ASN A 411 25.52 7.52 -12.11
N ARG A 412 26.36 6.49 -11.89
CA ARG A 412 27.80 6.52 -12.21
C ARG A 412 28.04 6.64 -13.71
N TRP A 413 27.32 5.87 -14.51
CA TRP A 413 27.36 5.94 -15.96
C TRP A 413 27.02 7.36 -16.43
N SER A 414 25.87 7.89 -16.04
CA SER A 414 25.44 9.24 -16.44
C SER A 414 26.43 10.34 -16.07
N ALA A 415 27.13 10.21 -14.93
CA ALA A 415 28.21 11.12 -14.57
C ALA A 415 29.43 10.98 -15.51
N PHE A 416 29.84 9.75 -15.82
CA PHE A 416 30.98 9.45 -16.69
C PHE A 416 30.76 9.89 -18.16
N ILE A 417 29.56 9.66 -18.70
CA ILE A 417 29.24 9.96 -20.11
C ILE A 417 28.73 11.38 -20.35
N LYS A 418 28.56 12.22 -19.31
CA LYS A 418 27.93 13.55 -19.40
C LYS A 418 28.48 14.41 -20.55
N ASN A 419 29.80 14.53 -20.65
CA ASN A 419 30.45 15.37 -21.66
C ASN A 419 30.32 14.81 -23.09
N LYS A 420 30.34 13.47 -23.24
CA LYS A 420 30.16 12.79 -24.53
C LYS A 420 28.71 12.90 -25.01
N PHE A 421 27.75 12.76 -24.10
CA PHE A 421 26.32 12.87 -24.40
C PHE A 421 25.91 14.28 -24.82
N ASN A 422 26.54 15.33 -24.27
CA ASN A 422 26.26 16.70 -24.69
C ASN A 422 26.58 16.91 -26.18
N LYS A 423 27.69 16.36 -26.68
CA LYS A 423 28.04 16.40 -28.11
C LYS A 423 27.08 15.58 -28.98
N ILE A 424 26.68 14.40 -28.51
CA ILE A 424 25.69 13.56 -29.22
C ILE A 424 24.34 14.27 -29.35
N ARG A 425 23.95 15.05 -28.34
CA ARG A 425 22.69 15.81 -28.30
C ARG A 425 22.62 16.98 -29.28
N GLU A 426 23.74 17.43 -29.81
CA GLU A 426 23.77 18.45 -30.86
C GLU A 426 23.21 17.91 -32.18
N ASN A 427 23.30 16.59 -32.41
CA ASN A 427 22.70 15.93 -33.56
C ASN A 427 21.34 15.32 -33.18
N ARG A 428 20.26 15.86 -33.76
CA ARG A 428 18.87 15.45 -33.50
C ARG A 428 18.61 13.97 -33.77
N ILE A 429 19.18 13.39 -34.82
CA ILE A 429 18.97 11.98 -35.19
C ILE A 429 19.65 11.08 -34.17
N LEU A 430 20.91 11.38 -33.83
CA LEU A 430 21.66 10.59 -32.84
C LEU A 430 21.02 10.67 -31.46
N ASP A 431 20.51 11.84 -31.04
CA ASP A 431 19.79 11.96 -29.77
C ASP A 431 18.51 11.11 -29.75
N GLN A 432 17.73 11.08 -30.83
CA GLN A 432 16.54 10.23 -30.92
C GLN A 432 16.87 8.74 -30.85
N ILE A 433 17.88 8.28 -31.57
CA ILE A 433 18.34 6.88 -31.55
C ILE A 433 18.79 6.50 -30.13
N VAL A 434 19.64 7.33 -29.52
CA VAL A 434 20.16 7.08 -28.17
C VAL A 434 19.04 7.08 -27.13
N ASN A 435 18.08 8.00 -27.22
CA ASN A 435 16.94 8.05 -26.30
C ASN A 435 16.03 6.82 -26.46
N THR A 436 15.77 6.38 -27.70
CA THR A 436 14.95 5.20 -27.98
C THR A 436 15.63 3.93 -27.45
N LEU A 437 16.92 3.76 -27.76
CA LEU A 437 17.70 2.63 -27.26
C LEU A 437 17.80 2.63 -25.73
N SER A 438 18.03 3.80 -25.11
CA SER A 438 18.07 3.91 -23.66
C SER A 438 16.73 3.58 -23.01
N THR A 439 15.61 3.94 -23.65
CA THR A 439 14.27 3.59 -23.21
C THR A 439 14.05 2.08 -23.30
N PHE A 440 14.41 1.47 -24.43
CA PHE A 440 14.33 0.02 -24.61
C PHE A 440 15.19 -0.74 -23.58
N LEU A 441 16.43 -0.34 -23.37
CA LEU A 441 17.32 -0.95 -22.37
C LEU A 441 16.81 -0.76 -20.94
N THR A 442 16.27 0.42 -20.63
CA THR A 442 15.65 0.68 -19.32
C THR A 442 14.45 -0.24 -19.10
N PHE A 443 13.57 -0.37 -20.10
CA PHE A 443 12.43 -1.26 -20.06
C PHE A 443 12.84 -2.73 -19.90
N LEU A 444 13.85 -3.19 -20.65
CA LEU A 444 14.37 -4.56 -20.56
C LEU A 444 14.95 -4.84 -19.17
N TYR A 445 15.76 -3.91 -18.64
CA TYR A 445 16.34 -4.04 -17.30
C TYR A 445 15.27 -4.11 -16.20
N VAL A 446 14.24 -3.27 -16.29
CA VAL A 446 13.10 -3.31 -15.36
C VAL A 446 12.33 -4.62 -15.51
N SER A 447 12.11 -5.08 -16.74
CA SER A 447 11.40 -6.33 -17.04
C SER A 447 12.13 -7.54 -16.45
N LEU A 448 13.46 -7.61 -16.58
CA LEU A 448 14.26 -8.65 -15.91
C LEU A 448 14.16 -8.59 -14.39
N GLY A 449 14.03 -7.39 -13.82
CA GLY A 449 13.75 -7.20 -12.41
C GLY A 449 12.48 -7.94 -11.98
N TRP A 450 11.42 -7.90 -12.79
CA TRP A 450 10.15 -8.54 -12.47
C TRP A 450 10.22 -10.06 -12.30
N VAL A 451 11.23 -10.74 -12.86
CA VAL A 451 11.48 -12.17 -12.59
C VAL A 451 11.65 -12.40 -11.08
N TRP A 452 12.43 -11.57 -10.39
CA TRP A 452 12.56 -11.65 -8.93
C TRP A 452 11.26 -11.35 -8.20
N PHE A 453 10.44 -10.43 -8.74
CA PHE A 453 9.20 -10.01 -8.11
C PHE A 453 8.10 -11.08 -8.17
N LEU A 454 8.01 -11.80 -9.29
CA LEU A 454 6.96 -12.80 -9.53
C LEU A 454 7.33 -14.20 -9.02
N SER A 455 8.62 -14.46 -8.79
CA SER A 455 9.09 -15.81 -8.44
C SER A 455 8.82 -16.15 -6.97
N PRO A 456 8.27 -17.34 -6.65
CA PRO A 456 8.04 -17.77 -5.28
C PRO A 456 9.35 -18.01 -4.52
N THR A 457 10.33 -18.60 -5.20
CA THR A 457 11.64 -18.89 -4.64
C THR A 457 12.77 -18.31 -5.50
N VAL A 458 13.97 -18.24 -4.90
CA VAL A 458 15.18 -17.83 -5.59
C VAL A 458 15.55 -18.83 -6.70
N GLU A 459 15.31 -20.12 -6.47
CA GLU A 459 15.55 -21.18 -7.45
C GLU A 459 14.64 -21.02 -8.68
N ASP A 460 13.36 -20.75 -8.47
CA ASP A 460 12.41 -20.48 -9.57
C ASP A 460 12.86 -19.30 -10.43
N ALA A 461 13.33 -18.22 -9.79
CA ALA A 461 13.85 -17.06 -10.49
C ALA A 461 15.07 -17.42 -11.35
N PHE A 462 16.03 -18.17 -10.80
CA PHE A 462 17.20 -18.63 -11.56
C PHE A 462 16.81 -19.53 -12.73
N ASN A 463 15.87 -20.44 -12.54
CA ASN A 463 15.35 -21.30 -13.61
C ASN A 463 14.70 -20.47 -14.73
N ILE A 464 13.93 -19.44 -14.39
CA ILE A 464 13.37 -18.50 -15.38
C ILE A 464 14.50 -17.75 -16.13
N PHE A 465 15.52 -17.25 -15.43
CA PHE A 465 16.66 -16.60 -16.09
C PHE A 465 17.38 -17.53 -17.06
N LEU A 466 17.63 -18.79 -16.68
CA LEU A 466 18.22 -19.78 -17.58
C LEU A 466 17.37 -19.94 -18.85
N LYS A 467 16.06 -20.10 -18.71
CA LYS A 467 15.11 -20.26 -19.83
C LYS A 467 15.07 -19.05 -20.75
N LEU A 468 15.15 -17.83 -20.20
CA LEU A 468 15.26 -16.61 -21.00
C LEU A 468 16.47 -16.62 -21.94
N PHE A 469 17.58 -17.24 -21.53
CA PHE A 469 18.80 -17.34 -22.33
C PHE A 469 18.99 -18.71 -23.02
N GLY A 470 17.90 -19.47 -23.20
CA GLY A 470 17.93 -20.73 -23.97
C GLY A 470 18.44 -21.95 -23.20
N LYS A 471 18.71 -21.82 -21.89
CA LYS A 471 19.17 -22.92 -21.03
C LYS A 471 18.02 -23.41 -20.15
N GLY A 472 18.03 -24.67 -19.72
CA GLY A 472 17.03 -25.17 -18.77
C GLY A 472 15.65 -25.47 -19.37
N PHE A 473 15.54 -25.54 -20.70
CA PHE A 473 14.51 -26.35 -21.34
C PHE A 473 14.98 -27.81 -21.29
N LYS A 474 14.17 -28.69 -20.71
CA LYS A 474 14.38 -30.14 -20.76
C LYS A 474 13.72 -30.70 -22.00
#